data_AF-A0A0C3NMT8-F1
#
_entry.id   AF-A0A0C3NMT8-F1
#
_cell.length_a   1.000
_cell.length_b   1.000
_cell.length_c   1.000
_cell.angle_alpha   90.00
_cell.angle_beta   90.00
_cell.angle_gamma   90.00
#
_symmetry.space_group_name_H-M   'P 1'
#
loop_
_entity.id
_entity.type
_entity.pdbx_description
1 polymer ?
#
loop_
_entity_poly.entity_id
_entity_poly.type
_entity_poly.pdbx_seq_one_letter_code
_entity_poly.pdbx_strand_id
1 'polypeptide(L)'
;MSTLVISLARGPLVGTCLSLWLYGITCLQACFYFQTYVNDRTSLKLTVVSLLTLETAHVVLTMWLMDYYFVANYGNEQVLESTTWMTMITWSIGFIIGLIVYLYFIWRIWMCNLTPHVLLSYS
;
A
#
# COMPACT_ATOMS: atom_id res chain seq x y z
N MET A 1 -13.19 16.51 -25.45
CA MET A 1 -12.31 16.51 -24.26
C MET A 1 -12.49 17.79 -23.49
N SER A 2 -13.44 17.76 -22.56
CA SER A 2 -13.63 18.81 -21.56
C SER A 2 -12.40 18.88 -20.64
N THR A 3 -12.07 20.08 -20.15
CA THR A 3 -10.93 20.28 -19.21
C THR A 3 -11.09 19.49 -17.91
N LEU A 4 -12.34 19.14 -17.55
CA LEU A 4 -12.69 18.28 -16.42
C LEU A 4 -12.15 16.86 -16.58
N VAL A 5 -12.39 16.22 -17.73
CA VAL A 5 -11.94 14.83 -18.01
C VAL A 5 -10.42 14.71 -17.87
N ILE A 6 -9.67 15.69 -18.39
CA ILE A 6 -8.22 15.73 -18.27
C ILE A 6 -7.81 15.83 -16.78
N SER A 7 -8.52 16.66 -16.00
CA SER A 7 -8.22 16.83 -14.57
C SER A 7 -8.52 15.56 -13.76
N LEU A 8 -9.61 14.85 -14.07
CA LEU A 8 -9.99 13.58 -13.45
C LEU A 8 -9.00 12.45 -13.77
N ALA A 9 -8.47 12.41 -14.99
CA ALA A 9 -7.49 11.41 -15.43
C ALA A 9 -6.10 11.61 -14.79
N ARG A 10 -5.69 12.86 -14.56
CA ARG A 10 -4.33 13.20 -14.10
C ARG A 10 -4.01 12.68 -12.70
N GLY A 11 -4.96 12.80 -11.77
CA GLY A 11 -4.76 12.38 -10.38
C GLY A 11 -4.40 10.89 -10.24
N PRO A 12 -5.25 9.97 -10.74
CA PRO A 12 -5.00 8.54 -10.70
C PRO A 12 -3.72 8.10 -11.42
N LEU A 13 -3.34 8.77 -12.52
CA LEU A 13 -2.11 8.46 -13.25
C LEU A 13 -0.86 8.79 -12.41
N VAL A 14 -0.80 9.99 -11.83
CA VAL A 14 0.29 10.38 -10.93
C VAL A 14 0.30 9.50 -9.68
N GLY A 15 -0.88 9.21 -9.12
CA GLY A 15 -1.03 8.33 -7.97
C GLY A 15 -0.48 6.92 -8.24
N THR A 16 -0.81 6.32 -9.38
CA THR A 16 -0.33 4.99 -9.77
C THR A 16 1.19 4.97 -9.95
N CYS A 17 1.76 6.00 -10.59
CA CYS A 17 3.22 6.14 -10.70
C CYS A 17 3.90 6.22 -9.33
N LEU A 18 3.34 7.03 -8.42
CA LEU A 18 3.86 7.16 -7.06
C LEU A 18 3.75 5.84 -6.28
N SER A 19 2.61 5.15 -6.38
CA SER A 19 2.41 3.83 -5.76
C SER A 19 3.42 2.80 -6.25
N LEU A 20 3.75 2.78 -7.54
CA LEU A 20 4.75 1.86 -8.09
C LEU A 20 6.16 2.17 -7.55
N TRP A 21 6.50 3.45 -7.41
CA TRP A 21 7.76 3.89 -6.79
C TRP A 21 7.85 3.46 -5.32
N LEU A 22 6.79 3.72 -4.55
CA LEU A 22 6.71 3.34 -3.14
C LEU A 22 6.77 1.81 -2.97
N TYR A 23 6.13 1.06 -3.86
CA TYR A 23 6.22 -0.41 -3.86
C TYR A 23 7.66 -0.91 -4.04
N GLY A 24 8.46 -0.26 -4.91
CA GLY A 24 9.88 -0.57 -5.05
C GLY A 24 10.66 -0.36 -3.74
N ILE A 25 10.37 0.72 -3.01
CA ILE A 25 10.96 1.00 -1.69
C ILE A 25 10.54 -0.07 -0.67
N THR A 26 9.26 -0.45 -0.64
CA THR A 26 8.75 -1.50 0.25
C THR A 26 9.42 -2.85 -0.01
N CYS A 27 9.66 -3.18 -1.29
CA CYS A 27 10.39 -4.39 -1.67
C CYS A 27 11.84 -4.35 -1.17
N LEU A 28 12.54 -3.23 -1.34
CA LEU A 28 13.89 -3.05 -0.79
C LEU A 28 13.92 -3.16 0.73
N GLN A 29 12.94 -2.55 1.41
CA GLN A 29 12.80 -2.64 2.87
C GLN A 29 12.61 -4.10 3.32
N ALA A 30 11.78 -4.87 2.62
CA ALA A 30 11.58 -6.29 2.89
C ALA A 30 12.87 -7.10 2.66
N CYS A 31 13.56 -6.88 1.54
CA CYS A 31 14.85 -7.54 1.25
C CYS A 31 15.90 -7.25 2.33
N PHE A 32 16.04 -5.99 2.74
CA PHE A 32 16.98 -5.60 3.79
C PHE A 32 16.61 -6.23 5.14
N TYR A 33 15.32 -6.34 5.45
CA TYR A 33 14.84 -7.02 6.64
C TYR A 33 15.22 -8.51 6.66
N PHE A 34 15.00 -9.24 5.55
CA PHE A 34 15.36 -10.65 5.46
C PHE A 34 16.87 -10.89 5.56
N GLN A 35 17.70 -9.98 5.05
CA GLN A 35 19.16 -10.07 5.14
C GLN A 35 19.69 -9.79 6.54
N THR A 36 19.14 -8.77 7.22
CA THR A 36 19.67 -8.30 8.52
C THR A 36 19.16 -9.16 9.69
N TYR A 37 17.92 -9.66 9.61
CA TYR A 37 17.20 -10.27 10.73
C TYR A 37 16.96 -11.77 10.52
N VAL A 38 18.05 -12.52 10.33
CA VAL A 38 17.99 -13.97 10.04
C VAL A 38 17.39 -14.78 11.20
N ASN A 39 17.70 -14.44 12.46
CA ASN A 39 17.25 -15.16 13.66
C ASN A 39 15.99 -14.59 14.35
N ASP A 40 15.29 -13.66 13.70
CA ASP A 40 14.20 -12.92 14.33
C ASP A 40 12.88 -13.71 14.32
N ARG A 41 11.93 -13.33 15.21
CA ARG A 41 10.67 -14.07 15.43
C ARG A 41 9.89 -14.27 14.12
N THR A 42 9.53 -15.52 13.81
CA THR A 42 8.78 -15.90 12.60
C THR A 42 7.49 -15.11 12.41
N SER A 43 6.84 -14.69 13.50
CA SER A 43 5.63 -13.84 13.45
C SER A 43 5.86 -12.50 12.74
N LEU A 44 7.02 -11.86 12.92
CA LEU A 44 7.33 -10.58 12.25
C LEU A 44 7.62 -10.79 10.77
N LYS A 45 8.35 -11.86 10.43
CA LYS A 45 8.57 -12.26 9.03
C LYS A 45 7.25 -12.54 8.31
N LEU A 46 6.30 -13.22 8.97
CA LEU A 46 4.99 -13.49 8.39
C LEU A 46 4.21 -12.19 8.08
N THR A 47 4.25 -11.21 8.97
CA THR A 47 3.64 -9.89 8.75
C THR A 47 4.28 -9.13 7.59
N VAL A 48 5.60 -9.20 7.44
CA VAL A 48 6.31 -8.54 6.31
C VAL A 48 5.92 -9.20 4.98
N VAL A 49 5.89 -10.54 4.92
CA VAL A 49 5.46 -11.25 3.71
C VAL A 49 4.00 -10.96 3.38
N SER A 50 3.10 -11.00 4.38
CA SER A 50 1.68 -10.73 4.13
C SER A 50 1.46 -9.30 3.62
N LEU A 51 2.13 -8.32 4.21
CA LEU A 51 2.09 -6.93 3.76
C LEU A 51 2.63 -6.80 2.33
N LEU A 52 3.76 -7.42 2.01
CA LEU A 52 4.33 -7.40 0.67
C LEU A 52 3.40 -8.02 -0.37
N THR A 53 2.75 -9.15 -0.05
CA THR A 53 1.78 -9.78 -0.96
C THR A 53 0.55 -8.91 -1.18
N LEU A 54 0.05 -8.26 -0.14
CA LEU A 54 -1.12 -7.40 -0.21
C LEU A 54 -0.83 -6.11 -1.00
N GLU A 55 0.34 -5.50 -0.79
CA GLU A 55 0.85 -4.38 -1.58
C GLU A 55 1.03 -4.76 -3.06
N THR A 56 1.56 -5.96 -3.34
CA THR A 56 1.69 -6.46 -4.71
C THR A 56 0.32 -6.57 -5.39
N ALA A 57 -0.67 -7.13 -4.69
CA ALA A 57 -2.04 -7.21 -5.19
C ALA A 57 -2.64 -5.83 -5.46
N HIS A 58 -2.41 -4.86 -4.56
CA HIS A 58 -2.88 -3.48 -4.73
C HIS A 58 -2.29 -2.81 -5.97
N VAL A 59 -0.97 -2.94 -6.19
CA VAL A 59 -0.30 -2.37 -7.38
C VAL A 59 -0.81 -3.01 -8.67
N VAL A 60 -0.96 -4.34 -8.70
CA VAL A 60 -1.48 -5.05 -9.88
C VAL A 60 -2.90 -4.59 -10.22
N LEU A 61 -3.79 -4.46 -9.22
CA LEU A 61 -5.15 -3.99 -9.43
C LEU A 61 -5.19 -2.53 -9.90
N THR A 62 -4.32 -1.67 -9.35
CA THR A 62 -4.22 -0.27 -9.78
C THR A 62 -3.73 -0.16 -11.22
N MET A 63 -2.74 -0.99 -11.61
CA MET A 63 -2.24 -1.05 -12.98
C MET A 63 -3.31 -1.55 -13.96
N TRP A 64 -4.04 -2.59 -13.58
CA TRP A 64 -5.17 -3.11 -14.37
C TRP A 64 -6.27 -2.04 -14.54
N LEU A 65 -6.55 -1.28 -13.49
CA LEU A 65 -7.50 -0.18 -13.54
C LEU A 65 -7.06 0.93 -14.52
N MET A 66 -5.77 1.28 -14.50
CA MET A 66 -5.21 2.23 -15.46
C MET A 66 -5.33 1.72 -16.90
N ASP A 67 -5.06 0.44 -17.16
CA ASP A 67 -5.22 -0.17 -18.48
C ASP A 67 -6.68 -0.10 -18.96
N TYR A 68 -7.63 -0.43 -18.08
CA TYR A 68 -9.06 -0.37 -18.42
C TYR A 68 -9.54 1.04 -18.79
N TYR A 69 -9.12 2.06 -18.04
CA TYR A 69 -9.54 3.45 -18.26
C TYR A 69 -8.77 4.15 -19.40
N PHE A 70 -7.47 3.88 -19.56
CA PHE A 70 -6.62 4.58 -20.53
C PHE A 70 -6.36 3.81 -21.81
N VAL A 71 -6.43 2.49 -21.84
CA VAL A 71 -6.15 1.69 -23.04
C VAL A 71 -7.44 1.17 -23.63
N ALA A 72 -8.20 0.38 -22.85
CA ALA A 72 -9.41 -0.28 -23.36
C ALA A 72 -10.55 0.70 -23.69
N ASN A 73 -10.69 1.79 -22.94
CA ASN A 73 -11.75 2.79 -23.11
C ASN A 73 -11.19 4.19 -23.43
N TYR A 74 -10.09 4.25 -24.20
CA TYR A 74 -9.44 5.51 -24.54
C TYR A 74 -10.43 6.50 -25.19
N GLY A 75 -10.52 7.70 -24.61
CA GLY A 75 -11.40 8.77 -25.12
C GLY A 75 -12.88 8.64 -24.75
N ASN A 76 -13.28 7.61 -24.00
CA ASN A 76 -14.65 7.46 -23.52
C ASN A 76 -14.86 8.21 -22.19
N GLU A 77 -15.37 9.44 -22.28
CA GLU A 77 -15.58 10.34 -21.14
C GLU A 77 -16.57 9.76 -20.11
N GLN A 78 -17.58 8.99 -20.55
CA GLN A 78 -18.58 8.38 -19.65
C GLN A 78 -18.00 7.29 -18.75
N VAL A 79 -17.06 6.51 -19.27
CA VAL A 79 -16.42 5.44 -18.49
C VAL A 79 -15.54 6.06 -17.43
N LEU A 80 -14.79 7.13 -17.76
CA LEU A 80 -13.90 7.80 -16.82
C LEU A 80 -14.64 8.48 -15.65
N GLU A 81 -15.83 9.01 -15.90
CA GLU A 81 -16.71 9.56 -14.85
C GLU A 81 -17.43 8.47 -14.04
N SER A 82 -17.44 7.23 -14.53
CA SER A 82 -18.09 6.10 -13.88
C SER A 82 -17.14 5.31 -12.98
N THR A 83 -17.54 5.12 -11.72
CA THR A 83 -16.82 4.26 -10.78
C THR A 83 -17.10 2.80 -11.08
N THR A 84 -16.09 2.09 -11.58
CA THR A 84 -16.15 0.64 -11.80
C THR A 84 -16.03 -0.10 -10.47
N TRP A 85 -16.64 -1.27 -10.34
CA TRP A 85 -16.56 -2.13 -9.15
C TRP A 85 -15.09 -2.46 -8.76
N MET A 86 -14.20 -2.63 -9.74
CA MET A 86 -12.76 -2.81 -9.48
C MET A 86 -12.15 -1.63 -8.73
N THR A 87 -12.56 -0.39 -9.00
CA THR A 87 -12.09 0.79 -8.27
C THR A 87 -12.39 0.66 -6.77
N MET A 88 -13.60 0.20 -6.42
CA MET A 88 -13.99 0.00 -5.01
C MET A 88 -13.15 -1.06 -4.31
N ILE A 89 -12.81 -2.15 -5.02
CA ILE A 89 -11.95 -3.21 -4.48
C ILE A 89 -10.54 -2.71 -4.24
N THR A 90 -9.95 -1.99 -5.21
CA THR A 90 -8.61 -1.42 -5.07
C THR A 90 -8.52 -0.52 -3.84
N TRP A 91 -9.52 0.35 -3.64
CA TRP A 91 -9.58 1.22 -2.46
C TRP A 91 -9.72 0.42 -1.17
N SER A 92 -10.59 -0.59 -1.15
CA SER A 92 -10.78 -1.46 0.02
C SER A 92 -9.49 -2.16 0.43
N ILE A 93 -8.71 -2.67 -0.54
CA ILE A 93 -7.41 -3.29 -0.27
C ILE A 93 -6.43 -2.26 0.30
N GLY A 94 -6.36 -1.07 -0.29
CA GLY A 94 -5.54 0.04 0.24
C GLY A 94 -5.87 0.37 1.70
N PHE A 95 -7.16 0.41 2.05
CA PHE A 95 -7.60 0.61 3.44
C PHE A 95 -7.15 -0.53 4.37
N ILE A 96 -7.29 -1.79 3.93
CA ILE A 96 -6.86 -2.94 4.73
C ILE A 96 -5.35 -2.91 4.96
N ILE A 97 -4.56 -2.58 3.93
CA ILE A 97 -3.11 -2.40 4.07
C ILE A 97 -2.81 -1.32 5.11
N GLY A 98 -3.43 -0.14 4.99
CA GLY A 98 -3.27 0.95 5.94
C GLY A 98 -3.61 0.55 7.38
N LEU A 99 -4.71 -0.17 7.58
CA LEU A 99 -5.11 -0.69 8.90
C LEU A 99 -4.06 -1.63 9.49
N ILE A 100 -3.54 -2.58 8.70
CA ILE A 100 -2.48 -3.50 9.15
C ILE A 100 -1.23 -2.72 9.55
N VAL A 101 -0.83 -1.75 8.73
CA VAL A 101 0.35 -0.91 8.98
C VAL A 101 0.18 -0.10 10.27
N TYR A 102 -0.98 0.54 10.48
CA TYR A 102 -1.25 1.29 11.70
C TYR A 102 -1.27 0.42 12.94
N LEU A 103 -1.91 -0.76 12.89
CA LEU A 103 -1.90 -1.71 13.99
C LEU A 103 -0.47 -2.16 14.34
N TYR A 104 0.36 -2.42 13.33
CA TYR A 104 1.77 -2.75 13.52
C TYR A 104 2.55 -1.60 14.18
N PHE A 105 2.35 -0.36 13.73
CA PHE A 105 2.99 0.81 14.34
C PHE A 105 2.55 1.00 15.80
N ILE A 106 1.27 0.85 16.11
CA ILE A 106 0.75 0.95 17.48
C ILE A 106 1.38 -0.12 18.37
N TRP A 107 1.40 -1.38 17.91
CA TRP A 107 2.02 -2.48 18.65
C TRP A 107 3.51 -2.23 18.92
N ARG A 108 4.25 -1.77 17.91
CA ARG A 108 5.67 -1.41 18.04
C ARG A 108 5.89 -0.29 19.06
N ILE A 109 5.08 0.78 18.99
CA ILE A 109 5.16 1.92 19.91
C ILE A 109 4.86 1.46 21.34
N TRP A 110 3.85 0.61 21.54
CA TRP A 110 3.52 0.08 22.86
C TRP A 110 4.66 -0.74 23.45
N MET A 111 5.30 -1.61 22.65
CA MET A 111 6.46 -2.40 23.09
C MET A 111 7.65 -1.50 23.46
N CYS A 112 7.92 -0.46 22.67
CA CYS A 112 8.98 0.51 22.99
C CYS A 112 8.68 1.32 24.26
N ASN A 113 7.43 1.76 24.47
CA ASN A 113 7.04 2.53 25.66
C ASN A 113 7.03 1.71 26.96
N LEU A 114 6.79 0.40 26.89
CA LEU A 114 6.81 -0.46 28.07
C LEU A 114 8.23 -0.68 28.62
N THR A 115 9.24 -0.59 27.76
CA THR A 115 10.65 -0.85 28.10
C THR A 115 11.28 0.17 29.09
N PRO A 116 11.09 1.51 28.95
CA PRO A 116 11.65 2.48 29.89
C PRO A 116 10.98 2.47 31.28
N HIS A 117 9.70 2.13 31.39
CA HIS A 117 9.00 2.07 32.68
C HIS A 117 9.47 0.90 33.55
N VAL A 118 9.84 -0.22 32.93
CA VAL A 118 10.39 -1.38 33.65
C VAL A 118 11.76 -1.03 34.24
N LEU A 119 12.63 -0.34 33.50
CA LEU A 119 13.98 0.02 33.97
C LEU A 119 13.99 1.05 35.13
N LEU A 120 13.02 1.96 35.19
CA LEU A 120 12.90 2.94 36.29
C LEU A 120 12.25 2.37 37.57
N SER A 121 11.60 1.21 37.50
CA SER A 121 11.02 0.54 38.68
C SER A 121 12.02 -0.31 39.48
N TYR A 122 13.23 -0.53 38.94
CA TYR A 122 14.30 -1.31 39.56
C TYR A 122 15.50 -0.46 40.01
N SER A 123 15.42 0.87 39.93
CA SER A 123 16.45 1.80 40.40
C SER A 123 15.94 2.66 41.55
#